data_AF-A0A6B0ZMH1-F1
#
_entry.id   AF-A0A6B0ZMH1-F1
#
_cell.length_a   1.000
_cell.length_b   1.000
_cell.length_c   1.000
_cell.angle_alpha   90.00
_cell.angle_beta   90.00
_cell.angle_gamma   90.00
#
_symmetry.space_group_name_H-M   'P 1'
#
loop_
_entity.id
_entity.type
_entity.pdbx_description
1 polymer ?
#
loop_
_entity_poly.entity_id
_entity_poly.type
_entity_poly.pdbx_seq_one_letter_code
_entity_poly.pdbx_strand_id
1 'polypeptide(L)'
;MCPSRATGTPARAGPRAGSRRSSSSPAPRPSTCAPSANSNHNRKRLPMLGPVEYRKALEAARDEWHSKNHPFFKTWAAGELPNAAMRAYCQQHYNFVSNASRYSGIMYGLCDWHDARELLLENLNEEEDPDERHVDLLSRFGMALGMTFEEGRSAPDLPTTAALKDFIINTLMMKSVLEGIATLTIGLESQVPELYAPLIDPLRNVYGFSDEDIEFFTLHVVADVEHGDAGFQIITNHSVDERDQQMVIEQVRLAAMKRWFYMDGLWLQYVEGRQWYPAAGAQAAA
;
A
#
# COMPACT_ATOMS: atom_id res chain seq x y z
N MET A 1 -44.64 -3.59 -24.41
CA MET A 1 -45.10 -2.22 -24.69
C MET A 1 -43.87 -1.36 -24.98
N CYS A 2 -43.56 -1.16 -26.26
CA CYS A 2 -42.58 -0.19 -26.75
C CYS A 2 -43.31 0.72 -27.73
N PRO A 3 -43.16 2.06 -27.68
CA PRO A 3 -43.57 2.90 -28.78
C PRO A 3 -42.38 3.22 -29.68
N SER A 4 -42.61 3.00 -30.96
CA SER A 4 -41.83 3.43 -32.11
C SER A 4 -42.27 4.83 -32.54
N ARG A 5 -41.34 5.64 -33.07
CA ARG A 5 -41.49 6.80 -34.00
C ARG A 5 -40.20 7.64 -33.94
N ALA A 6 -39.71 8.30 -34.98
CA ALA A 6 -39.96 8.33 -36.40
C ALA A 6 -38.76 9.04 -37.03
N THR A 7 -38.51 8.72 -38.30
CA THR A 7 -37.51 9.29 -39.21
C THR A 7 -37.72 10.78 -39.50
N GLY A 8 -36.63 11.55 -39.56
CA GLY A 8 -36.57 12.88 -40.16
C GLY A 8 -35.14 13.22 -40.60
N THR A 9 -34.90 13.26 -41.92
CA THR A 9 -33.64 13.61 -42.59
C THR A 9 -33.56 15.14 -42.87
N PRO A 10 -32.44 15.71 -43.38
CA PRO A 10 -31.76 16.84 -42.74
C PRO A 10 -31.95 18.18 -43.48
N ALA A 11 -31.81 19.29 -42.76
CA ALA A 11 -31.78 20.63 -43.36
C ALA A 11 -30.33 21.16 -43.44
N ARG A 12 -29.91 21.50 -44.67
CA ARG A 12 -28.63 22.11 -45.03
C ARG A 12 -28.90 23.57 -45.43
N ALA A 13 -28.19 24.50 -44.81
CA ALA A 13 -28.00 25.89 -45.25
C ALA A 13 -26.67 26.35 -44.62
N GLY A 14 -25.65 26.84 -45.32
CA GLY A 14 -25.63 28.00 -46.22
C GLY A 14 -24.66 29.03 -45.61
N PRO A 15 -23.83 29.74 -46.40
CA PRO A 15 -22.43 30.03 -46.05
C PRO A 15 -22.24 31.30 -45.20
N ARG A 16 -21.25 31.29 -44.30
CA ARG A 16 -20.73 32.51 -43.64
C ARG A 16 -19.47 33.01 -44.34
N ALA A 17 -19.50 34.30 -44.65
CA ALA A 17 -18.50 35.05 -45.37
C ALA A 17 -17.28 35.43 -44.52
N GLY A 18 -16.12 35.45 -45.18
CA GLY A 18 -15.16 36.57 -45.12
C GLY A 18 -14.38 36.78 -43.83
N SER A 19 -13.26 36.08 -43.68
CA SER A 19 -12.11 36.58 -42.91
C SER A 19 -10.87 36.61 -43.81
N ARG A 20 -10.23 37.77 -43.85
CA ARG A 20 -9.12 38.15 -44.73
C ARG A 20 -7.88 37.30 -44.42
N ARG A 21 -7.31 36.65 -45.44
CA ARG A 21 -5.99 36.02 -45.37
C ARG A 21 -4.92 37.11 -45.47
N SER A 22 -4.19 37.36 -44.40
CA SER A 22 -2.86 37.98 -44.46
C SER A 22 -1.83 36.88 -44.76
N SER A 23 -1.10 37.07 -45.85
CA SER A 23 0.02 36.25 -46.27
C SER A 23 1.25 36.57 -45.42
N SER A 24 1.56 35.71 -44.45
CA SER A 24 2.91 35.63 -43.87
C SER A 24 3.61 34.39 -44.41
N SER A 25 4.77 34.60 -45.02
CA SER A 25 5.65 33.54 -45.54
C SER A 25 5.99 32.53 -44.43
N PRO A 26 6.04 31.22 -44.74
CA PRO A 26 6.44 30.23 -43.75
C PRO A 26 7.95 30.35 -43.48
N ALA A 27 8.32 30.43 -42.20
CA ALA A 27 9.70 30.35 -41.75
C ALA A 27 10.35 29.03 -42.23
N PRO A 28 11.66 29.02 -42.51
CA PRO A 28 12.34 27.82 -42.98
C PRO A 28 12.26 26.74 -41.90
N ARG A 29 11.83 25.54 -42.30
CA ARG A 29 11.82 24.35 -41.43
C ARG A 29 13.26 24.07 -40.99
N PRO A 30 13.51 23.82 -39.68
CA PRO A 30 14.83 23.33 -39.28
C PRO A 30 15.07 21.98 -39.96
N SER A 31 16.27 21.87 -40.51
CA SER A 31 16.85 20.68 -41.15
C SER A 31 16.47 19.41 -40.39
N THR A 32 16.02 18.42 -41.15
CA THR A 32 15.85 17.03 -40.73
C THR A 32 17.08 16.57 -39.95
N CYS A 33 16.93 16.36 -38.63
CA CYS A 33 17.84 15.53 -37.88
C CYS A 33 17.85 14.15 -38.54
N ALA A 34 18.94 13.83 -39.23
CA ALA A 34 19.24 12.46 -39.61
C ALA A 34 19.23 11.60 -38.32
N PRO A 35 18.73 10.35 -38.37
CA PRO A 35 18.86 9.48 -37.22
C PRO A 35 20.34 9.29 -36.95
N SER A 36 20.81 9.75 -35.78
CA SER A 36 22.15 9.47 -35.28
C SER A 36 22.25 7.97 -35.03
N ALA A 37 22.66 7.24 -36.06
CA ALA A 37 23.09 5.85 -35.98
C ALA A 37 24.44 5.80 -35.24
N ASN A 38 24.36 5.78 -33.91
CA ASN A 38 25.26 5.09 -32.98
C ASN A 38 25.12 5.73 -31.61
N SER A 39 24.19 5.21 -30.82
CA SER A 39 24.43 5.11 -29.41
C SER A 39 24.41 3.62 -29.08
N ASN A 40 25.56 2.97 -29.25
CA ASN A 40 25.86 1.74 -28.51
C ASN A 40 25.96 2.13 -27.03
N HIS A 41 24.82 2.45 -26.42
CA HIS A 41 24.68 2.35 -24.99
C HIS A 41 24.70 0.87 -24.71
N ASN A 42 25.91 0.39 -24.43
CA ASN A 42 26.14 -0.86 -23.74
C ASN A 42 25.46 -0.73 -22.37
N ARG A 43 24.12 -0.80 -22.33
CA ARG A 43 23.36 -1.03 -21.10
C ARG A 43 23.85 -2.38 -20.64
N LYS A 44 24.83 -2.38 -19.73
CA LYS A 44 25.27 -3.59 -19.04
C LYS A 44 23.98 -4.28 -18.59
N ARG A 45 23.68 -5.45 -19.18
CA ARG A 45 22.61 -6.31 -18.66
C ARG A 45 22.94 -6.53 -17.20
N LEU A 46 22.01 -6.17 -16.33
CA LEU A 46 22.17 -6.48 -14.91
C LEU A 46 22.17 -8.01 -14.81
N PRO A 47 23.12 -8.61 -14.07
CA PRO A 47 23.17 -10.05 -13.95
C PRO A 47 21.92 -10.56 -13.22
N MET A 48 21.33 -11.64 -13.71
CA MET A 48 20.31 -12.40 -13.00
C MET A 48 20.89 -12.90 -11.67
N LEU A 49 20.24 -12.57 -10.56
CA LEU A 49 20.62 -13.03 -9.23
C LEU A 49 20.14 -14.47 -9.02
N GLY A 50 20.95 -15.28 -8.34
CA GLY A 50 20.51 -16.58 -7.84
C GLY A 50 19.46 -16.41 -6.72
N PRO A 51 18.70 -17.47 -6.37
CA PRO A 51 17.62 -17.39 -5.38
C PRO A 51 18.05 -16.77 -4.04
N VAL A 52 19.23 -17.12 -3.54
CA VAL A 52 19.75 -16.64 -2.25
C VAL A 52 20.13 -15.16 -2.33
N GLU A 53 20.81 -14.75 -3.40
CA GLU A 53 21.18 -13.35 -3.63
C GLU A 53 19.95 -12.49 -3.88
N TYR A 54 18.94 -13.04 -4.54
CA TYR A 54 17.69 -12.34 -4.83
C TYR A 54 16.87 -12.10 -3.56
N ARG A 55 16.69 -13.13 -2.71
CA ARG A 55 16.04 -12.96 -1.39
C ARG A 55 16.74 -11.88 -0.56
N LYS A 56 18.06 -11.91 -0.48
CA LYS A 56 18.85 -10.87 0.22
C LYS A 56 18.65 -9.47 -0.37
N ALA A 57 18.53 -9.35 -1.69
CA ALA A 57 18.29 -8.06 -2.34
C ALA A 57 16.88 -7.52 -2.03
N LEU A 58 15.87 -8.39 -1.96
CA LEU A 58 14.51 -8.04 -1.56
C LEU A 58 14.44 -7.63 -0.08
N GLU A 59 15.08 -8.39 0.81
CA GLU A 59 15.22 -8.06 2.23
C GLU A 59 15.91 -6.72 2.41
N ALA A 60 17.03 -6.49 1.73
CA ALA A 60 17.76 -5.21 1.80
C ALA A 60 16.89 -4.04 1.32
N ALA A 61 16.16 -4.20 0.22
CA ALA A 61 15.26 -3.18 -0.33
C ALA A 61 14.12 -2.83 0.64
N ARG A 62 13.52 -3.83 1.29
CA ARG A 62 12.54 -3.63 2.36
C ARG A 62 13.16 -2.93 3.57
N ASP A 63 14.35 -3.38 3.97
CA ASP A 63 15.02 -2.98 5.21
C ASP A 63 15.53 -1.54 5.20
N GLU A 64 15.76 -0.96 4.02
CA GLU A 64 16.00 0.48 3.84
C GLU A 64 14.90 1.35 4.47
N TRP A 65 13.65 0.87 4.48
CA TRP A 65 12.47 1.60 4.96
C TRP A 65 11.62 0.80 5.96
N HIS A 66 12.22 -0.20 6.63
CA HIS A 66 11.48 -1.07 7.54
C HIS A 66 10.92 -0.27 8.73
N SER A 67 9.62 -0.38 8.96
CA SER A 67 8.92 0.47 9.95
C SER A 67 9.35 0.21 11.40
N LYS A 68 10.00 -0.93 11.71
CA LYS A 68 10.66 -1.19 13.01
C LYS A 68 11.67 -0.11 13.40
N ASN A 69 12.25 0.56 12.41
CA ASN A 69 13.21 1.64 12.63
C ASN A 69 12.55 3.01 12.81
N HIS A 70 11.24 3.13 12.56
CA HIS A 70 10.48 4.37 12.67
C HIS A 70 10.34 4.81 14.14
N PRO A 71 10.46 6.11 14.46
CA PRO A 71 10.34 6.62 15.84
C PRO A 71 9.09 6.14 16.57
N PHE A 72 7.94 6.10 15.88
CA PHE A 72 6.68 5.57 16.42
C PHE A 72 6.82 4.17 17.06
N PHE A 73 7.36 3.19 16.32
CA PHE A 73 7.52 1.83 16.84
C PHE A 73 8.63 1.71 17.87
N LYS A 74 9.70 2.51 17.75
CA LYS A 74 10.76 2.56 18.78
C LYS A 74 10.23 3.08 20.12
N THR A 75 9.44 4.16 20.09
CA THR A 75 8.80 4.74 21.27
C THR A 75 7.76 3.79 21.86
N TRP A 76 7.02 3.06 21.02
CA TRP A 76 6.07 2.04 21.49
C TRP A 76 6.76 0.85 22.16
N ALA A 77 7.82 0.32 21.54
CA ALA A 77 8.63 -0.76 22.11
C ALA A 77 9.36 -0.34 23.40
N ALA A 78 9.60 0.95 23.61
CA ALA A 78 10.13 1.49 24.86
C ALA A 78 9.08 1.62 25.98
N GLY A 79 7.78 1.41 25.68
CA GLY A 79 6.69 1.65 26.63
C GLY A 79 6.35 3.13 26.83
N GLU A 80 6.75 3.99 25.90
CA GLU A 80 6.67 5.46 26.01
C GLU A 80 5.63 6.09 25.08
N LEU A 81 5.02 5.30 24.19
CA LEU A 81 4.01 5.80 23.25
C LEU A 81 2.74 6.24 24.01
N PRO A 82 2.24 7.47 23.79
CA PRO A 82 1.03 7.96 24.47
C PRO A 82 -0.22 7.15 24.09
N ASN A 83 -1.15 7.01 25.03
CA ASN A 83 -2.43 6.34 24.79
C ASN A 83 -3.19 6.91 23.56
N ALA A 84 -3.19 8.23 23.39
CA ALA A 84 -3.81 8.88 22.22
C ALA A 84 -3.19 8.42 20.89
N ALA A 85 -1.88 8.17 20.85
CA ALA A 85 -1.20 7.67 19.66
C ALA A 85 -1.48 6.18 19.41
N MET A 86 -1.61 5.35 20.46
CA MET A 86 -2.07 3.96 20.33
C MET A 86 -3.52 3.88 19.81
N ARG A 87 -4.42 4.72 20.33
CA ARG A 87 -5.80 4.82 19.81
C ARG A 87 -5.84 5.22 18.34
N ALA A 88 -5.03 6.21 17.95
CA ALA A 88 -4.91 6.64 16.57
C ALA A 88 -4.33 5.55 15.67
N TYR A 89 -3.37 4.76 16.17
CA TYR A 89 -2.89 3.58 15.47
C TYR A 89 -4.02 2.59 15.21
N CYS A 90 -4.82 2.21 16.21
CA CYS A 90 -5.95 1.30 16.00
C CYS A 90 -6.90 1.79 14.89
N GLN A 91 -7.26 3.08 14.93
CA GLN A 91 -8.14 3.71 13.95
C GLN A 91 -7.54 3.66 12.53
N GLN A 92 -6.32 4.15 12.36
CA GLN A 92 -5.69 4.23 11.04
C GLN A 92 -5.27 2.85 10.52
N HIS A 93 -4.90 1.95 11.42
CA HIS A 93 -4.56 0.58 11.08
C HIS A 93 -5.81 -0.19 10.66
N TYR A 94 -6.95 -0.03 11.34
CA TYR A 94 -8.23 -0.60 10.90
C TYR A 94 -8.58 -0.16 9.47
N ASN A 95 -8.46 1.13 9.15
CA ASN A 95 -8.74 1.64 7.80
C ASN A 95 -7.86 1.02 6.70
N PHE A 96 -6.64 0.62 7.06
CA PHE A 96 -5.70 -0.05 6.17
C PHE A 96 -6.00 -1.55 6.09
N VAL A 97 -5.97 -2.26 7.21
CA VAL A 97 -6.02 -3.74 7.26
C VAL A 97 -7.43 -4.33 7.05
N SER A 98 -8.50 -3.55 7.24
CA SER A 98 -9.86 -3.97 6.83
C SER A 98 -10.04 -4.15 5.32
N ASN A 99 -9.01 -3.84 4.52
CA ASN A 99 -8.98 -4.14 3.10
C ASN A 99 -8.03 -5.31 2.75
N ALA A 100 -7.37 -5.96 3.72
CA ALA A 100 -6.42 -7.05 3.47
C ALA A 100 -7.05 -8.19 2.65
N SER A 101 -8.19 -8.72 3.11
CA SER A 101 -8.95 -9.76 2.39
C SER A 101 -9.36 -9.34 0.97
N ARG A 102 -9.73 -8.06 0.78
CA ARG A 102 -10.05 -7.50 -0.55
C ARG A 102 -8.83 -7.41 -1.45
N TYR A 103 -7.69 -7.00 -0.91
CA TYR A 103 -6.43 -6.92 -1.64
C TYR A 103 -5.96 -8.32 -2.08
N SER A 104 -6.01 -9.30 -1.18
CA SER A 104 -5.71 -10.70 -1.49
C SER A 104 -6.68 -11.26 -2.54
N GLY A 105 -7.99 -10.95 -2.43
CA GLY A 105 -9.00 -11.33 -3.42
C GLY A 105 -8.79 -10.75 -4.82
N ILE A 106 -8.36 -9.48 -4.93
CA ILE A 106 -7.99 -8.86 -6.22
C ILE A 106 -6.84 -9.64 -6.85
N MET A 107 -5.77 -9.89 -6.10
CA MET A 107 -4.62 -10.59 -6.64
C MET A 107 -4.92 -12.04 -6.97
N TYR A 108 -5.71 -12.73 -6.15
CA TYR A 108 -6.17 -14.08 -6.40
C TYR A 108 -6.91 -14.17 -7.75
N GLY A 109 -7.78 -13.20 -8.04
CA GLY A 109 -8.54 -13.16 -9.29
C GLY A 109 -7.72 -12.80 -10.53
N LEU A 110 -6.61 -12.07 -10.37
CA LEU A 110 -5.73 -11.66 -11.47
C LEU A 110 -4.54 -12.61 -11.70
N CYS A 111 -4.21 -13.46 -10.73
CA CYS A 111 -3.02 -14.31 -10.77
C CYS A 111 -3.31 -15.67 -11.42
N ASP A 112 -2.52 -16.02 -12.44
CA ASP A 112 -2.58 -17.35 -13.08
C ASP A 112 -1.75 -18.42 -12.36
N TRP A 113 -0.90 -18.03 -11.41
CA TRP A 113 0.00 -18.94 -10.70
C TRP A 113 -0.73 -19.67 -9.58
N HIS A 114 -0.69 -21.00 -9.60
CA HIS A 114 -1.44 -21.82 -8.65
C HIS A 114 -0.91 -21.66 -7.21
N ASP A 115 0.40 -21.76 -7.05
CA ASP A 115 1.10 -21.58 -5.77
C ASP A 115 0.82 -20.22 -5.14
N ALA A 116 0.79 -19.16 -5.94
CA ALA A 116 0.43 -17.83 -5.44
C ALA A 116 -1.04 -17.72 -5.04
N ARG A 117 -1.95 -18.34 -5.80
CA ARG A 117 -3.38 -18.35 -5.45
C ARG A 117 -3.68 -19.15 -4.19
N GLU A 118 -2.96 -20.23 -3.93
CA GLU A 118 -3.06 -20.99 -2.68
C GLU A 118 -2.71 -20.09 -1.49
N LEU A 119 -1.53 -19.45 -1.51
CA LEU A 119 -1.14 -18.51 -0.45
C LEU A 119 -2.18 -17.39 -0.24
N LEU A 120 -2.64 -16.75 -1.32
CA LEU A 120 -3.59 -15.64 -1.23
C LEU A 120 -4.96 -16.08 -0.69
N LEU A 121 -5.36 -17.33 -0.95
CA LEU A 121 -6.60 -17.89 -0.43
C LEU A 121 -6.49 -18.28 1.04
N GLU A 122 -5.36 -18.86 1.46
CA GLU A 122 -5.05 -19.14 2.86
C GLU A 122 -5.09 -17.85 3.68
N ASN A 123 -4.33 -16.84 3.25
CA ASN A 123 -4.32 -15.51 3.88
C ASN A 123 -5.72 -14.89 3.96
N LEU A 124 -6.51 -14.97 2.89
CA LEU A 124 -7.89 -14.46 2.89
C LEU A 124 -8.78 -15.18 3.91
N ASN A 125 -8.65 -16.51 4.04
CA ASN A 125 -9.44 -17.28 4.97
C ASN A 125 -9.09 -16.97 6.43
N GLU A 126 -7.81 -16.77 6.73
CA GLU A 126 -7.35 -16.38 8.07
C GLU A 126 -7.85 -14.98 8.44
N GLU A 127 -7.68 -14.00 7.53
CA GLU A 127 -8.15 -12.62 7.74
C GLU A 127 -9.67 -12.52 7.98
N GLU A 128 -10.46 -13.44 7.42
CA GLU A 128 -11.93 -13.45 7.47
C GLU A 128 -12.52 -14.57 8.32
N ASP A 129 -11.72 -15.26 9.13
CA ASP A 129 -12.18 -16.34 10.00
C ASP A 129 -13.35 -15.84 10.88
N PRO A 130 -14.55 -16.43 10.81
CA PRO A 130 -15.69 -15.98 11.61
C PRO A 130 -15.49 -16.10 13.12
N ASP A 131 -14.61 -17.00 13.57
CA ASP A 131 -14.31 -17.23 14.98
C ASP A 131 -13.16 -16.33 15.47
N GLU A 132 -12.24 -15.93 14.58
CA GLU A 132 -11.03 -15.15 14.92
C GLU A 132 -10.68 -14.06 13.89
N ARG A 133 -11.67 -13.31 13.39
CA ARG A 133 -11.41 -12.28 12.36
C ARG A 133 -10.39 -11.26 12.86
N HIS A 134 -9.26 -11.11 12.16
CA HIS A 134 -8.14 -10.27 12.59
C HIS A 134 -8.54 -8.83 12.93
N VAL A 135 -9.41 -8.22 12.12
CA VAL A 135 -9.88 -6.85 12.36
C VAL A 135 -10.81 -6.71 13.59
N ASP A 136 -11.45 -7.80 14.02
CA ASP A 136 -12.22 -7.84 15.26
C ASP A 136 -11.26 -7.88 16.47
N LEU A 137 -10.13 -8.59 16.38
CA LEU A 137 -9.06 -8.57 17.39
C LEU A 137 -8.47 -7.16 17.57
N LEU A 138 -8.19 -6.45 16.47
CA LEU A 138 -7.73 -5.05 16.51
C LEU A 138 -8.77 -4.13 17.17
N SER A 139 -10.06 -4.38 16.89
CA SER A 139 -11.15 -3.59 17.46
C SER A 139 -11.24 -3.80 18.98
N ARG A 140 -11.02 -5.03 19.46
CA ARG A 140 -10.92 -5.32 20.91
C ARG A 140 -9.73 -4.62 21.56
N PHE A 141 -8.55 -4.59 20.92
CA PHE A 141 -7.43 -3.80 21.44
C PHE A 141 -7.79 -2.30 21.54
N GLY A 142 -8.50 -1.77 20.55
CA GLY A 142 -9.09 -0.42 20.61
C GLY A 142 -10.03 -0.22 21.81
N MET A 143 -10.88 -1.21 22.11
CA MET A 143 -11.77 -1.18 23.28
C MET A 143 -11.00 -1.20 24.60
N ALA A 144 -9.91 -1.98 24.69
CA ALA A 144 -9.01 -1.98 25.84
C ALA A 144 -8.34 -0.60 26.06
N LEU A 145 -8.11 0.15 24.98
CA LEU A 145 -7.68 1.55 25.00
C LEU A 145 -8.80 2.55 25.32
N GLY A 146 -10.00 2.06 25.66
CA GLY A 146 -11.18 2.86 26.02
C GLY A 146 -11.91 3.47 24.84
N MET A 147 -11.78 2.91 23.63
CA MET A 147 -12.58 3.33 22.47
C MET A 147 -13.91 2.58 22.44
N THR A 148 -14.94 3.21 21.89
CA THR A 148 -16.09 2.44 21.40
C THR A 148 -15.72 1.71 20.12
N PHE A 149 -16.46 0.65 19.80
CA PHE A 149 -16.31 -0.07 18.54
C PHE A 149 -16.44 0.85 17.32
N GLU A 150 -17.41 1.77 17.35
CA GLU A 150 -17.65 2.72 16.25
C GLU A 150 -16.49 3.71 16.10
N GLU A 151 -15.95 4.23 17.21
CA GLU A 151 -14.79 5.13 17.18
C GLU A 151 -13.56 4.47 16.53
N GLY A 152 -13.38 3.16 16.71
CA GLY A 152 -12.28 2.41 16.08
C GLY A 152 -12.43 2.21 14.59
N ARG A 153 -13.66 2.25 14.07
CA ARG A 153 -13.98 1.84 12.69
C ARG A 153 -14.41 2.97 11.76
N SER A 154 -14.70 4.14 12.32
CA SER A 154 -15.27 5.28 11.58
C SER A 154 -14.30 6.45 11.42
N ALA A 155 -13.06 6.32 11.88
CA ALA A 155 -12.08 7.40 11.78
C ALA A 155 -11.77 7.75 10.32
N PRO A 156 -11.70 9.04 9.95
CA PRO A 156 -11.23 9.42 8.63
C PRO A 156 -9.76 9.04 8.45
N ASP A 157 -9.38 8.72 7.23
CA ASP A 157 -7.97 8.50 6.89
C ASP A 157 -7.15 9.76 7.18
N LEU A 158 -5.98 9.59 7.77
CA LEU A 158 -4.92 10.59 7.63
C LEU A 158 -4.50 10.67 6.16
N PRO A 159 -3.99 11.82 5.68
CA PRO A 159 -3.50 11.94 4.31
C PRO A 159 -2.47 10.88 3.93
N THR A 160 -1.62 10.46 4.89
CA THR A 160 -0.63 9.40 4.68
C THR A 160 -1.26 8.00 4.65
N THR A 161 -2.30 7.73 5.45
CA THR A 161 -3.07 6.47 5.40
C THR A 161 -3.80 6.33 4.07
N ALA A 162 -4.48 7.39 3.62
CA ALA A 162 -5.12 7.43 2.31
C ALA A 162 -4.10 7.19 1.19
N ALA A 163 -2.93 7.86 1.26
CA ALA A 163 -1.88 7.67 0.27
C ALA A 163 -1.31 6.25 0.23
N LEU A 164 -1.21 5.54 1.36
CA LEU A 164 -0.82 4.13 1.39
C LEU A 164 -1.89 3.25 0.73
N LYS A 165 -3.16 3.42 1.09
CA LYS A 165 -4.29 2.68 0.50
C LYS A 165 -4.38 2.90 -1.01
N ASP A 166 -4.26 4.15 -1.45
CA ASP A 166 -4.23 4.53 -2.86
C ASP A 166 -3.04 3.90 -3.59
N PHE A 167 -1.86 3.88 -2.98
CA PHE A 167 -0.69 3.21 -3.56
C PHE A 167 -0.92 1.71 -3.74
N ILE A 168 -1.49 1.05 -2.73
CA ILE A 168 -1.77 -0.39 -2.78
C ILE A 168 -2.76 -0.66 -3.89
N ILE A 169 -3.95 -0.04 -3.86
CA ILE A 169 -5.00 -0.35 -4.85
C ILE A 169 -4.55 -0.02 -6.28
N ASN A 170 -3.83 1.09 -6.50
CA ASN A 170 -3.29 1.40 -7.82
C ASN A 170 -2.23 0.38 -8.26
N THR A 171 -1.42 -0.13 -7.34
CA THR A 171 -0.48 -1.21 -7.65
C THR A 171 -1.21 -2.48 -8.07
N LEU A 172 -2.19 -2.94 -7.27
CA LEU A 172 -2.90 -4.18 -7.57
C LEU A 172 -3.68 -4.11 -8.90
N MET A 173 -4.22 -2.94 -9.23
CA MET A 173 -5.09 -2.77 -10.40
C MET A 173 -4.36 -2.40 -11.69
N MET A 174 -3.18 -1.76 -11.60
CA MET A 174 -2.53 -1.14 -12.76
C MET A 174 -1.13 -1.69 -13.04
N LYS A 175 -0.51 -2.41 -12.11
CA LYS A 175 0.84 -2.98 -12.26
C LYS A 175 0.77 -4.49 -12.50
N SER A 176 1.93 -5.11 -12.68
CA SER A 176 2.02 -6.56 -12.89
C SER A 176 1.62 -7.35 -11.64
N VAL A 177 1.24 -8.62 -11.83
CA VAL A 177 0.95 -9.56 -10.72
C VAL A 177 2.17 -9.73 -9.82
N LEU A 178 3.39 -9.76 -10.39
CA LEU A 178 4.65 -9.75 -9.63
C LEU A 178 4.73 -8.55 -8.68
N GLU A 179 4.50 -7.34 -9.18
CA GLU A 179 4.52 -6.13 -8.37
C GLU A 179 3.45 -6.12 -7.28
N GLY A 180 2.24 -6.61 -7.61
CA GLY A 180 1.13 -6.73 -6.68
C GLY A 180 1.45 -7.65 -5.51
N ILE A 181 1.85 -8.89 -5.80
CA ILE A 181 2.19 -9.89 -4.77
C ILE A 181 3.39 -9.42 -3.93
N ALA A 182 4.44 -8.89 -4.55
CA ALA A 182 5.60 -8.38 -3.85
C ALA A 182 5.26 -7.22 -2.91
N THR A 183 4.30 -6.37 -3.30
CA THR A 183 3.83 -5.28 -2.45
C THR A 183 3.14 -5.79 -1.21
N LEU A 184 2.19 -6.73 -1.36
CA LEU A 184 1.41 -7.25 -0.24
C LEU A 184 2.29 -8.07 0.71
N THR A 185 2.94 -9.11 0.19
CA THR A 185 3.60 -10.14 1.00
C THR A 185 4.96 -9.70 1.54
N ILE A 186 5.81 -9.07 0.71
CA ILE A 186 7.17 -8.70 1.12
C ILE A 186 7.22 -7.25 1.60
N GLY A 187 6.67 -6.33 0.80
CA GLY A 187 6.74 -4.90 1.07
C GLY A 187 5.95 -4.45 2.30
N LEU A 188 4.88 -5.15 2.66
CA LEU A 188 3.98 -4.76 3.76
C LEU A 188 3.92 -5.81 4.87
N GLU A 189 3.55 -7.05 4.56
CA GLU A 189 3.26 -8.11 5.53
C GLU A 189 4.52 -8.67 6.21
N SER A 190 5.59 -9.00 5.45
CA SER A 190 6.83 -9.57 6.02
C SER A 190 7.55 -8.70 7.06
N GLN A 191 7.13 -7.42 7.22
CA GLN A 191 7.65 -6.54 8.25
C GLN A 191 7.04 -6.81 9.63
N VAL A 192 5.83 -7.36 9.68
CA VAL A 192 4.97 -7.37 10.86
C VAL A 192 5.54 -8.18 12.04
N PRO A 193 6.14 -9.37 11.86
CA PRO A 193 6.69 -10.12 12.99
C PRO A 193 7.75 -9.31 13.76
N GLU A 194 8.64 -8.63 13.04
CA GLU A 194 9.67 -7.76 13.64
C GLU A 194 9.12 -6.44 14.19
N LEU A 195 7.91 -6.03 13.77
CA LEU A 195 7.22 -4.87 14.33
C LEU A 195 6.55 -5.19 15.65
N TYR A 196 5.85 -6.32 15.74
CA TYR A 196 4.95 -6.61 16.86
C TYR A 196 5.61 -7.40 17.98
N ALA A 197 6.58 -8.27 17.68
CA ALA A 197 7.27 -9.02 18.73
C ALA A 197 7.89 -8.12 19.82
N PRO A 198 8.54 -6.98 19.50
CA PRO A 198 9.06 -6.06 20.52
C PRO A 198 7.98 -5.31 21.33
N LEU A 199 6.72 -5.32 20.89
CA LEU A 199 5.63 -4.62 21.56
C LEU A 199 4.97 -5.46 22.66
N ILE A 200 5.06 -6.78 22.58
CA ILE A 200 4.34 -7.70 23.48
C ILE A 200 4.70 -7.44 24.94
N ASP A 201 5.99 -7.37 25.27
CA ASP A 201 6.44 -7.17 26.64
C ASP A 201 6.05 -5.78 27.21
N PRO A 202 6.26 -4.66 26.49
CA PRO A 202 5.75 -3.36 26.91
C PRO A 202 4.22 -3.30 27.06
N LEU A 203 3.46 -3.83 26.09
CA LEU A 203 2.00 -3.86 26.15
C LEU A 203 1.50 -4.57 27.40
N ARG A 204 2.11 -5.71 27.75
CA ARG A 204 1.76 -6.47 28.95
C ARG A 204 2.22 -5.79 30.23
N ASN A 205 3.50 -5.44 30.32
CA ASN A 205 4.14 -5.11 31.60
C ASN A 205 4.20 -3.61 31.91
N VAL A 206 4.17 -2.74 30.89
CA VAL A 206 4.21 -1.28 31.05
C VAL A 206 2.81 -0.69 30.94
N TYR A 207 2.06 -1.09 29.91
CA TYR A 207 0.70 -0.57 29.68
C TYR A 207 -0.38 -1.35 30.43
N GLY A 208 -0.09 -2.58 30.86
CA GLY A 208 -0.98 -3.38 31.71
C GLY A 208 -2.12 -4.08 30.96
N PHE A 209 -1.97 -4.32 29.65
CA PHE A 209 -2.95 -5.08 28.87
C PHE A 209 -2.87 -6.57 29.16
N SER A 210 -4.01 -7.26 29.11
CA SER A 210 -4.06 -8.72 29.18
C SER A 210 -3.60 -9.36 27.86
N ASP A 211 -3.32 -10.66 27.87
CA ASP A 211 -3.01 -11.39 26.63
C ASP A 211 -4.18 -11.37 25.63
N GLU A 212 -5.42 -11.37 26.14
CA GLU A 212 -6.64 -11.24 25.33
C GLU A 212 -6.70 -9.87 24.65
N ASP A 213 -6.34 -8.78 25.35
CA ASP A 213 -6.36 -7.44 24.77
C ASP A 213 -5.35 -7.27 23.62
N ILE A 214 -4.22 -7.99 23.67
CA ILE A 214 -3.11 -7.85 22.71
C ILE A 214 -3.03 -8.99 21.69
N GLU A 215 -4.04 -9.85 21.64
CA GLU A 215 -4.05 -11.06 20.81
C GLU A 215 -3.79 -10.75 19.32
N PHE A 216 -4.29 -9.63 18.82
CA PHE A 216 -3.99 -9.12 17.48
C PHE A 216 -2.48 -9.11 17.20
N PHE A 217 -1.67 -8.61 18.13
CA PHE A 217 -0.22 -8.53 17.95
C PHE A 217 0.43 -9.91 18.04
N THR A 218 0.01 -10.75 18.99
CA THR A 218 0.61 -12.07 19.19
C THR A 218 0.32 -13.03 18.04
N LEU A 219 -0.89 -12.96 17.47
CA LEU A 219 -1.29 -13.77 16.32
C LEU A 219 -0.42 -13.45 15.11
N HIS A 220 -0.29 -12.16 14.76
CA HIS A 220 0.49 -11.72 13.60
C HIS A 220 2.00 -11.91 13.76
N VAL A 221 2.52 -12.10 14.98
CA VAL A 221 3.93 -12.49 15.17
C VAL A 221 4.19 -13.90 14.64
N VAL A 222 3.19 -14.78 14.66
CA VAL A 222 3.30 -16.17 14.21
C VAL A 222 2.85 -16.28 12.75
N ALA A 223 1.63 -15.85 12.43
CA ALA A 223 1.04 -16.01 11.10
C ALA A 223 1.89 -15.36 9.99
N ASP A 224 2.32 -14.11 10.19
CA ASP A 224 2.99 -13.35 9.14
C ASP A 224 4.43 -13.82 8.87
N VAL A 225 5.02 -14.67 9.73
CA VAL A 225 6.31 -15.32 9.42
C VAL A 225 6.14 -16.30 8.27
N GLU A 226 5.09 -17.13 8.33
CA GLU A 226 4.80 -18.14 7.31
C GLU A 226 4.39 -17.47 5.99
N HIS A 227 3.51 -16.47 6.04
CA HIS A 227 3.11 -15.71 4.86
C HIS A 227 4.28 -14.95 4.22
N GLY A 228 5.12 -14.33 5.03
CA GLY A 228 6.29 -13.61 4.54
C GLY A 228 7.23 -14.52 3.76
N ASP A 229 7.58 -15.68 4.32
CA ASP A 229 8.46 -16.65 3.67
C ASP A 229 7.84 -17.26 2.41
N ALA A 230 6.54 -17.57 2.43
CA ALA A 230 5.81 -18.03 1.24
C ALA A 230 5.82 -16.98 0.12
N GLY A 231 5.63 -15.70 0.47
CA GLY A 231 5.73 -14.57 -0.46
C GLY A 231 7.09 -14.45 -1.14
N PHE A 232 8.19 -14.59 -0.38
CA PHE A 232 9.54 -14.62 -0.95
C PHE A 232 9.72 -15.79 -1.92
N GLN A 233 9.18 -16.96 -1.61
CA GLN A 233 9.27 -18.14 -2.46
C GLN A 233 8.52 -17.95 -3.79
N ILE A 234 7.29 -17.43 -3.75
CA ILE A 234 6.49 -17.11 -4.95
C ILE A 234 7.23 -16.10 -5.82
N ILE A 235 7.71 -15.00 -5.25
CA ILE A 235 8.44 -13.97 -6.00
C ILE A 235 9.72 -14.54 -6.63
N THR A 236 10.41 -15.42 -5.93
CA THR A 236 11.61 -16.10 -6.45
C THR A 236 11.27 -17.04 -7.61
N ASN A 237 10.16 -17.78 -7.53
CA ASN A 237 9.72 -18.71 -8.58
C ASN A 237 9.28 -18.01 -9.86
N HIS A 238 8.63 -16.85 -9.73
CA HIS A 238 7.96 -16.18 -10.86
C HIS A 238 8.71 -14.98 -11.43
N SER A 239 9.81 -14.55 -10.81
CA SER A 239 10.73 -13.57 -11.41
C SER A 239 11.66 -14.28 -12.40
N VAL A 240 11.28 -14.29 -13.68
CA VAL A 240 11.90 -15.18 -14.70
C VAL A 240 13.13 -14.56 -15.38
N ASP A 241 13.34 -13.24 -15.26
CA ASP A 241 14.50 -12.57 -15.81
C ASP A 241 15.05 -11.42 -14.95
N GLU A 242 16.19 -10.87 -15.38
CA GLU A 242 16.91 -9.79 -14.70
C GLU A 242 16.07 -8.50 -14.57
N ARG A 243 15.12 -8.27 -15.48
CA ARG A 243 14.26 -7.09 -15.46
C ARG A 243 13.16 -7.26 -14.42
N ASP A 244 12.56 -8.44 -14.33
CA ASP A 244 11.59 -8.77 -13.29
C ASP A 244 12.20 -8.62 -11.91
N GLN A 245 13.39 -9.18 -11.68
CA GLN A 245 14.06 -9.07 -10.39
C GLN A 245 14.27 -7.60 -9.97
N GLN A 246 14.77 -6.76 -10.89
CA GLN A 246 15.02 -5.34 -10.59
C GLN A 246 13.75 -4.54 -10.36
N MET A 247 12.72 -4.81 -11.16
CA MET A 247 11.40 -4.19 -11.03
C MET A 247 10.78 -4.55 -9.68
N VAL A 248 10.83 -5.81 -9.27
CA VAL A 248 10.29 -6.27 -7.99
C VAL A 248 11.10 -5.76 -6.80
N ILE A 249 12.44 -5.74 -6.87
CA ILE A 249 13.29 -5.13 -5.83
C ILE A 249 12.88 -3.68 -5.59
N GLU A 250 12.69 -2.91 -6.66
CA GLU A 250 12.26 -1.51 -6.54
C GLU A 250 10.83 -1.42 -6.00
N GLN A 251 9.93 -2.29 -6.43
CA GLN A 251 8.56 -2.31 -5.91
C GLN A 251 8.51 -2.61 -4.40
N VAL A 252 9.33 -3.54 -3.92
CA VAL A 252 9.46 -3.84 -2.48
C VAL A 252 9.97 -2.62 -1.70
N ARG A 253 11.01 -1.95 -2.22
CA ARG A 253 11.53 -0.70 -1.63
C ARG A 253 10.44 0.35 -1.54
N LEU A 254 9.69 0.57 -2.63
CA LEU A 254 8.62 1.54 -2.68
C LEU A 254 7.50 1.20 -1.70
N ALA A 255 7.09 -0.06 -1.60
CA ALA A 255 6.06 -0.49 -0.67
C ALA A 255 6.46 -0.28 0.80
N ALA A 256 7.70 -0.65 1.17
CA ALA A 256 8.23 -0.40 2.51
C ALA A 256 8.30 1.10 2.83
N MET A 257 8.76 1.92 1.87
CA MET A 257 8.78 3.39 2.00
C MET A 257 7.37 3.97 2.18
N LYS A 258 6.35 3.45 1.47
CA LYS A 258 4.97 3.91 1.65
C LYS A 258 4.40 3.54 3.02
N ARG A 259 4.74 2.37 3.56
CA ARG A 259 4.42 2.00 4.94
C ARG A 259 5.10 2.93 5.95
N TRP A 260 6.36 3.29 5.72
CA TRP A 260 7.06 4.27 6.54
C TRP A 260 6.31 5.61 6.57
N PHE A 261 5.92 6.15 5.42
CA PHE A 261 5.18 7.42 5.36
C PHE A 261 3.80 7.36 6.00
N TYR A 262 3.14 6.20 5.96
CA TYR A 262 1.93 5.96 6.75
C TYR A 262 2.20 6.19 8.25
N MET A 263 3.30 5.66 8.78
CA MET A 263 3.71 5.87 10.17
C MET A 263 4.13 7.32 10.47
N ASP A 264 4.71 8.05 9.51
CA ASP A 264 5.04 9.47 9.68
C ASP A 264 3.78 10.27 10.00
N GLY A 265 2.65 9.98 9.37
CA GLY A 265 1.39 10.68 9.65
C GLY A 265 0.93 10.53 11.09
N LEU A 266 0.99 9.30 11.61
CA LEU A 266 0.66 8.98 13.00
C LEU A 266 1.61 9.69 13.97
N TRP A 267 2.92 9.61 13.72
CA TRP A 267 3.93 10.24 14.56
C TRP A 267 3.81 11.76 14.58
N LEU A 268 3.76 12.38 13.40
CA LEU A 268 3.66 13.83 13.27
C LEU A 268 2.43 14.37 14.00
N GLN A 269 1.26 13.73 13.85
CA GLN A 269 0.03 14.24 14.46
C GLN A 269 -0.08 13.91 15.95
N TYR A 270 0.14 12.66 16.33
CA TYR A 270 -0.19 12.17 17.66
C TYR A 270 0.98 12.11 18.63
N VAL A 271 2.19 12.43 18.15
CA VAL A 271 3.38 12.58 19.01
C VAL A 271 4.00 13.97 18.89
N GLU A 272 4.16 14.52 17.68
CA GLU A 272 4.72 15.87 17.48
C GLU A 272 3.69 17.01 17.42
N GLY A 273 2.39 16.68 17.38
CA GLY A 273 1.30 17.66 17.44
C GLY A 273 0.99 18.40 16.13
N ARG A 274 1.45 17.90 14.97
CA ARG A 274 1.12 18.44 13.64
C ARG A 274 -0.37 18.23 13.32
N GLN A 275 -1.08 19.33 13.05
CA GLN A 275 -2.46 19.27 12.58
C GLN A 275 -2.50 19.09 11.05
N TRP A 276 -3.20 18.07 10.56
CA TRP A 276 -3.42 17.85 9.12
C TRP A 276 -4.70 18.50 8.62
N TYR A 277 -5.71 18.57 9.48
CA TYR A 277 -6.98 19.23 9.23
C TYR A 277 -7.13 20.43 10.17
N PRO A 278 -7.84 21.49 9.76
CA PRO A 278 -8.24 22.54 10.69
C PRO A 278 -9.00 21.93 11.86
N ALA A 279 -8.77 22.42 13.08
CA ALA A 279 -9.56 22.01 14.23
C ALA A 279 -11.05 22.19 13.92
N ALA A 280 -11.87 21.17 14.20
CA ALA A 280 -13.31 21.24 14.02
C ALA A 280 -13.85 22.47 14.78
N GLY A 281 -14.29 23.49 14.04
CA GLY A 281 -14.71 24.78 14.59
C GLY A 281 -14.08 26.03 13.95
N ALA A 282 -13.02 25.88 13.16
CA ALA A 282 -12.35 27.04 12.52
C ALA A 282 -13.08 27.61 11.27
N GLN A 283 -14.19 27.01 10.83
CA GLN A 283 -14.96 27.46 9.66
C GLN A 283 -16.24 28.26 9.99
N ALA A 284 -16.46 28.63 11.26
CA ALA A 284 -17.63 29.44 11.65
C ALA A 284 -17.38 30.96 11.69
N ALA A 285 -16.22 31.44 11.21
CA ALA A 285 -15.89 32.87 11.20
C ALA A 285 -15.15 33.27 9.91
N ALA A 286 -15.89 33.36 8.81
CA ALA A 286 -15.55 34.16 7.63
C ALA A 286 -16.83 34.57 6.90
#